data_AF-A0A969SD12-F1
#
_entry.id   AF-A0A969SD12-F1
#
_cell.length_a   1.000
_cell.length_b   1.000
_cell.length_c   1.000
_cell.angle_alpha   90.00
_cell.angle_beta   90.00
_cell.angle_gamma   90.00
#
_symmetry.space_group_name_H-M   'P 1'
#
loop_
_entity.id
_entity.type
_entity.pdbx_description
1 polymer ?
#
loop_
_entity_poly.entity_id
_entity_poly.type
_entity_poly.pdbx_seq_one_letter_code
_entity_poly.pdbx_strand_id
1 'polypeptide(L)'
;MSVANRLAPLKPVAYRATSLAQRVRAAVGLAPVRPPVGFVIERKDWAIRWYGTFIAEEANRLAPGTAWVTTDPSCLTSGVVMFGSQYQWVEWGPYLSPKCRFVSTFLHGKPEDGPDVARHIDRFLAALPRLDRVVCSASLVRDRLVSWARPPRSWSVSPDRRRDPALPCRR
;
A
#
# COMPACT_ATOMS: atom_id res chain seq x y z
N MET A 1 0.27 10.24 30.59
CA MET A 1 -0.22 9.39 29.48
C MET A 1 -1.13 10.22 28.58
N SER A 2 -0.73 10.48 27.32
CA SER A 2 -1.48 11.30 26.37
C SER A 2 -2.85 10.70 26.00
N VAL A 3 -3.86 11.53 25.76
CA VAL A 3 -5.21 11.16 25.28
C VAL A 3 -5.14 10.27 24.02
N ALA A 4 -4.11 10.46 23.19
CA ALA A 4 -3.83 9.63 22.02
C ALA A 4 -3.68 8.13 22.35
N ASN A 5 -3.25 7.79 23.57
CA ASN A 5 -3.00 6.41 24.00
C ASN A 5 -4.28 5.69 24.50
N ARG A 6 -5.36 6.43 24.82
CA ARG A 6 -6.63 5.83 25.28
C ARG A 6 -7.54 5.37 24.14
N LEU A 7 -7.34 5.88 22.93
CA LEU A 7 -8.18 5.59 21.75
C LEU A 7 -7.58 4.53 20.81
N ALA A 8 -6.34 4.11 21.04
CA ALA A 8 -5.67 3.06 20.27
C ALA A 8 -6.49 1.76 20.10
N PRO A 9 -7.17 1.22 21.14
CA PRO A 9 -7.95 -0.02 20.98
C PRO A 9 -9.23 0.14 20.14
N LEU A 10 -9.72 1.36 19.92
CA LEU A 10 -10.94 1.62 19.15
C LEU A 10 -10.69 1.68 17.64
N LYS A 11 -9.44 1.90 17.20
CA LYS A 11 -9.10 2.02 15.78
C LYS A 11 -9.49 0.80 14.95
N PRO A 12 -9.17 -0.45 15.35
CA PRO A 12 -9.61 -1.65 14.62
C PRO A 12 -11.12 -1.74 14.42
N VAL A 13 -11.89 -1.39 15.46
CA VAL A 13 -13.36 -1.40 15.42
C VAL A 13 -13.86 -0.35 14.45
N ALA A 14 -13.33 0.87 14.52
CA ALA A 14 -13.66 1.94 13.61
C ALA A 14 -13.34 1.58 12.15
N TYR A 15 -12.16 1.04 11.86
CA TYR A 15 -11.76 0.63 10.50
C TYR A 15 -12.65 -0.48 9.94
N ARG A 16 -13.00 -1.47 10.78
CA ARG A 16 -13.92 -2.53 10.38
C ARG A 16 -15.32 -1.98 10.09
N ALA A 17 -15.83 -1.11 10.95
CA ALA A 17 -17.16 -0.52 10.79
C ALA A 17 -17.24 0.36 9.52
N THR A 18 -16.26 1.24 9.31
CA THR A 18 -16.24 2.11 8.11
C THR A 18 -16.07 1.31 6.83
N SER A 19 -15.17 0.33 6.81
CA SER A 19 -14.98 -0.53 5.63
C SER A 19 -16.22 -1.35 5.33
N LEU A 20 -16.91 -1.89 6.34
CA LEU A 20 -18.18 -2.60 6.16
C LEU A 20 -19.25 -1.67 5.58
N ALA A 21 -19.42 -0.47 6.15
CA ALA A 21 -20.40 0.50 5.67
C ALA A 21 -20.15 0.87 4.19
N GLN A 22 -18.90 1.11 3.80
CA GLN A 22 -18.56 1.43 2.41
C GLN A 22 -18.83 0.26 1.46
N ARG A 23 -18.55 -0.98 1.88
CA ARG A 23 -18.89 -2.18 1.09
C ARG A 23 -20.39 -2.33 0.89
N VAL A 24 -21.20 -2.07 1.91
CA VAL A 24 -22.67 -2.09 1.81
C VAL A 24 -23.13 -1.03 0.81
N ARG A 25 -22.64 0.21 0.95
CA ARG A 25 -22.95 1.29 0.00
C ARG A 25 -22.58 0.93 -1.44
N ALA A 26 -21.43 0.32 -1.66
CA ALA A 26 -21.01 -0.15 -2.98
C ALA A 26 -21.91 -1.27 -3.52
N ALA A 27 -22.30 -2.23 -2.66
CA ALA A 27 -23.16 -3.34 -3.06
C ALA A 27 -24.57 -2.89 -3.49
N VAL A 28 -25.08 -1.80 -2.92
CA VAL A 28 -26.39 -1.22 -3.30
C VAL A 28 -26.29 -0.10 -4.36
N GLY A 29 -25.12 0.08 -4.99
CA GLY A 29 -24.95 1.06 -6.07
C GLY A 29 -24.87 2.52 -5.62
N LEU A 30 -24.67 2.80 -4.32
CA LEU A 30 -24.56 4.15 -3.76
C LEU A 30 -23.10 4.63 -3.63
N ALA A 31 -22.13 3.84 -4.07
CA ALA A 31 -20.73 4.26 -4.13
C ALA A 31 -20.45 5.04 -5.42
N PRO A 32 -19.62 6.09 -5.38
CA PRO A 32 -19.21 6.80 -6.58
C PRO A 32 -18.45 5.85 -7.53
N VAL A 33 -18.65 6.03 -8.84
CA VAL A 33 -17.81 5.38 -9.85
C VAL A 33 -16.39 5.90 -9.71
N ARG A 34 -15.41 4.98 -9.67
CA ARG A 34 -13.99 5.29 -9.51
C ARG A 34 -13.17 4.58 -10.59
N PRO A 35 -12.00 5.13 -10.96
CA PRO A 35 -11.02 4.40 -11.75
C PRO A 35 -10.63 3.06 -11.10
N PRO A 36 -10.20 2.06 -11.89
CA PRO A 36 -9.97 0.70 -11.41
C PRO A 36 -8.77 0.56 -10.45
N VAL A 37 -7.85 1.54 -10.41
CA VAL A 37 -6.67 1.52 -9.53
C VAL A 37 -6.73 2.64 -8.50
N GLY A 38 -6.90 2.30 -7.23
CA GLY A 38 -6.86 3.23 -6.11
C GLY A 38 -5.50 3.24 -5.41
N PHE A 39 -4.87 4.41 -5.33
CA PHE A 39 -3.63 4.64 -4.59
C PHE A 39 -3.93 5.18 -3.21
N VAL A 40 -3.52 4.46 -2.18
CA VAL A 40 -3.55 4.94 -0.80
C VAL A 40 -2.33 5.81 -0.57
N ILE A 41 -2.58 7.10 -0.32
CA ILE A 41 -1.57 8.11 0.01
C ILE A 41 -1.69 8.55 1.47
N GLU A 42 -0.63 9.14 1.99
CA GLU A 42 -0.65 9.73 3.32
C GLU A 42 -1.30 11.11 3.33
N ARG A 43 -1.87 11.49 4.50
CA ARG A 43 -2.38 12.85 4.73
C ARG A 43 -1.26 13.86 4.92
N LYS A 44 -0.15 13.43 5.50
CA LYS A 44 1.03 14.28 5.71
C LYS A 44 1.71 14.55 4.39
N ASP A 45 2.32 15.72 4.28
CA ASP A 45 2.97 16.16 3.04
C ASP A 45 4.38 15.59 2.92
N TRP A 46 4.47 14.27 2.82
CA TRP A 46 5.71 13.49 2.75
C TRP A 46 5.83 12.76 1.42
N ALA A 47 6.96 12.09 1.19
CA ALA A 47 7.27 11.41 -0.06
C ALA A 47 6.16 10.45 -0.55
N ILE A 48 5.52 9.70 0.35
CA ILE A 48 4.47 8.73 -0.01
C ILE A 48 3.24 9.42 -0.63
N ARG A 49 2.89 10.62 -0.18
CA ARG A 49 1.82 11.43 -0.76
C ARG A 49 2.15 11.76 -2.21
N TRP A 50 3.34 12.35 -2.44
CA TRP A 50 3.78 12.77 -3.76
C TRP A 50 3.96 11.61 -4.72
N TYR A 51 4.52 10.49 -4.27
CA TYR A 51 4.67 9.29 -5.11
C TYR A 51 3.34 8.77 -5.62
N GLY A 52 2.34 8.61 -4.74
CA GLY A 52 1.03 8.13 -5.18
C GLY A 52 0.33 9.11 -6.12
N THR A 53 0.44 10.42 -5.87
CA THR A 53 -0.11 11.46 -6.75
C THR A 53 0.52 11.43 -8.13
N PHE A 54 1.86 11.47 -8.23
CA PHE A 54 2.54 11.48 -9.52
C PHE A 54 2.34 10.19 -10.31
N ILE A 55 2.29 9.03 -9.65
CA ILE A 55 2.01 7.76 -10.34
C ILE A 55 0.57 7.78 -10.90
N ALA A 56 -0.40 8.25 -10.13
CA ALA A 56 -1.79 8.30 -10.59
C ALA A 56 -1.98 9.31 -11.73
N GLU A 57 -1.36 10.49 -11.64
CA GLU A 57 -1.36 11.50 -12.70
C GLU A 57 -0.74 10.96 -13.99
N GLU A 58 0.44 10.35 -13.90
CA GLU A 58 1.11 9.79 -15.07
C GLU A 58 0.34 8.61 -15.68
N ALA A 59 -0.23 7.73 -14.85
CA ALA A 59 -1.09 6.66 -15.33
C ALA A 59 -2.31 7.20 -16.09
N ASN A 60 -2.93 8.27 -15.60
CA ASN A 60 -4.06 8.92 -16.27
C ASN A 60 -3.64 9.71 -17.52
N ARG A 61 -2.41 10.22 -17.58
CA ARG A 61 -1.86 10.84 -18.80
C ARG A 61 -1.67 9.81 -19.90
N LEU A 62 -1.22 8.61 -19.56
CA LEU A 62 -1.03 7.50 -20.49
C LEU A 62 -2.36 6.83 -20.89
N ALA A 63 -3.28 6.68 -19.93
CA ALA A 63 -4.60 6.07 -20.12
C ALA A 63 -5.63 6.73 -19.19
N PRO A 64 -6.44 7.69 -19.69
CA PRO A 64 -7.41 8.41 -18.88
C PRO A 64 -8.39 7.51 -18.13
N GLY A 65 -8.63 7.81 -16.85
CA GLY A 65 -9.58 7.04 -16.03
C GLY A 65 -9.01 5.72 -15.51
N THR A 66 -7.68 5.59 -15.41
CA THR A 66 -6.99 4.39 -14.90
C THR A 66 -6.82 4.40 -13.39
N ALA A 67 -6.37 5.54 -12.84
CA ALA A 67 -5.93 5.62 -11.45
C ALA A 67 -6.52 6.81 -10.70
N TRP A 68 -6.54 6.73 -9.37
CA TRP A 68 -6.93 7.83 -8.49
C TRP A 68 -6.25 7.67 -7.13
N VAL A 69 -6.18 8.77 -6.37
CA VAL A 69 -5.62 8.76 -5.02
C VAL A 69 -6.69 8.92 -3.95
N THR A 70 -6.43 8.33 -2.77
CA THR A 70 -7.26 8.50 -1.57
C THR A 70 -6.42 8.50 -0.31
N THR A 71 -6.83 9.29 0.68
CA THR A 71 -6.31 9.21 2.06
C THR A 71 -7.21 8.38 2.99
N ASP A 72 -8.33 7.88 2.46
CA ASP A 72 -9.28 7.02 3.17
C ASP A 72 -9.32 5.65 2.47
N PRO A 73 -8.66 4.62 3.04
CA PRO A 73 -8.67 3.30 2.44
C PRO A 73 -10.04 2.62 2.48
N SER A 74 -10.95 3.04 3.36
CA SER A 74 -12.24 2.37 3.55
C SER A 74 -13.15 2.45 2.32
N CYS A 75 -12.96 3.45 1.46
CA CYS A 75 -13.73 3.61 0.23
C CYS A 75 -13.31 2.65 -0.90
N LEU A 76 -12.22 1.89 -0.71
CA LEU A 76 -11.70 0.93 -1.68
C LEU A 76 -12.41 -0.42 -1.54
N THR A 77 -13.44 -0.61 -2.36
CA THR A 77 -14.38 -1.75 -2.24
C THR A 77 -14.19 -2.84 -3.30
N SER A 78 -13.52 -2.51 -4.42
CA SER A 78 -13.12 -3.45 -5.48
C SER A 78 -11.95 -2.86 -6.30
N GLY A 79 -11.38 -3.64 -7.21
CA GLY A 79 -10.31 -3.19 -8.11
C GLY A 79 -8.90 -3.42 -7.54
N VAL A 80 -7.91 -2.70 -8.05
CA VAL A 80 -6.53 -2.77 -7.56
C VAL A 80 -6.30 -1.66 -6.54
N VAL A 81 -5.72 -2.03 -5.40
CA VAL A 81 -5.35 -1.10 -4.34
C VAL A 81 -3.84 -1.09 -4.19
N MET A 82 -3.22 0.05 -4.42
CA MET A 82 -1.79 0.24 -4.21
C MET A 82 -1.53 1.09 -2.98
N PHE A 83 -0.86 0.51 -1.99
CA PHE A 83 -0.34 1.21 -0.83
C PHE A 83 1.07 1.73 -1.11
N GLY A 84 1.25 3.04 -0.97
CA GLY A 84 2.58 3.67 -1.11
C GLY A 84 3.56 3.32 0.01
N SER A 85 3.09 2.66 1.08
CA SER A 85 3.89 2.26 2.23
C SER A 85 3.40 0.96 2.86
N GLN A 86 4.34 0.12 3.28
CA GLN A 86 4.09 -1.10 4.05
C GLN A 86 3.38 -0.82 5.39
N TYR A 87 3.54 0.38 5.96
CA TYR A 87 2.91 0.77 7.22
C TYR A 87 1.40 0.93 7.07
N GLN A 88 0.96 1.63 6.02
CA GLN A 88 -0.47 1.78 5.75
C GLN A 88 -1.12 0.44 5.41
N TRP A 89 -0.40 -0.45 4.71
CA TRP A 89 -0.89 -1.81 4.45
C TRP A 89 -1.11 -2.60 5.73
N VAL A 90 -0.13 -2.64 6.64
CA VAL A 90 -0.27 -3.36 7.92
C VAL A 90 -1.41 -2.79 8.76
N GLU A 91 -1.62 -1.47 8.73
CA GLU A 91 -2.68 -0.82 9.50
C GLU A 91 -4.07 -1.08 8.91
N TRP A 92 -4.25 -1.05 7.60
CA TRP A 92 -5.58 -1.08 6.96
C TRP A 92 -5.94 -2.39 6.27
N GLY A 93 -4.95 -3.09 5.74
CA GLY A 93 -5.11 -4.30 4.93
C GLY A 93 -6.12 -5.29 5.48
N PRO A 94 -6.07 -5.66 6.78
CA PRO A 94 -7.02 -6.58 7.40
C PRO A 94 -8.50 -6.22 7.24
N TYR A 95 -8.85 -4.94 7.10
CA TYR A 95 -10.23 -4.44 7.12
C TYR A 95 -10.84 -4.23 5.73
N LEU A 96 -10.00 -4.18 4.69
CA LEU A 96 -10.47 -3.86 3.34
C LEU A 96 -11.27 -4.99 2.69
N SER A 97 -11.95 -4.66 1.59
CA SER A 97 -12.77 -5.62 0.84
C SER A 97 -11.92 -6.77 0.27
N PRO A 98 -12.37 -8.04 0.36
CA PRO A 98 -11.70 -9.16 -0.30
C PRO A 98 -11.86 -9.14 -1.82
N LYS A 99 -12.70 -8.26 -2.39
CA LYS A 99 -12.84 -8.05 -3.84
C LYS A 99 -11.71 -7.17 -4.43
N CYS A 100 -10.83 -6.66 -3.58
CA CYS A 100 -9.68 -5.88 -4.02
C CYS A 100 -8.47 -6.80 -4.23
N ARG A 101 -7.64 -6.44 -5.21
CA ARG A 101 -6.28 -6.97 -5.38
C ARG A 101 -5.29 -5.99 -4.75
N PHE A 102 -4.37 -6.48 -3.93
CA PHE A 102 -3.56 -5.62 -3.07
C PHE A 102 -2.09 -5.59 -3.50
N VAL A 103 -1.58 -4.38 -3.67
CA VAL A 103 -0.17 -4.08 -3.93
C VAL A 103 0.35 -3.21 -2.79
N SER A 104 1.51 -3.54 -2.24
CA SER A 104 2.17 -2.71 -1.24
C SER A 104 3.60 -2.37 -1.67
N THR A 105 4.01 -1.14 -1.41
CA THR A 105 5.38 -0.69 -1.65
C THR A 105 6.20 -0.84 -0.37
N PHE A 106 7.33 -1.54 -0.45
CA PHE A 106 8.29 -1.68 0.64
C PHE A 106 9.54 -0.85 0.31
N LEU A 107 9.66 0.31 0.96
CA LEU A 107 10.73 1.28 0.64
C LEU A 107 12.02 1.00 1.40
N HIS A 108 11.95 0.82 2.70
CA HIS A 108 13.10 0.58 3.58
C HIS A 108 12.63 0.00 4.92
N GLY A 109 13.59 -0.25 5.81
CA GLY A 109 13.38 -0.84 7.13
C GLY A 109 14.04 -2.20 7.23
N LYS A 110 14.63 -2.48 8.39
CA LYS A 110 15.17 -3.79 8.79
C LYS A 110 14.99 -4.01 10.29
N PRO A 111 14.91 -5.26 10.78
CA PRO A 111 14.68 -5.52 12.20
C PRO A 111 15.72 -4.86 13.11
N GLU A 112 16.95 -4.68 12.61
CA GLU A 112 18.05 -4.04 13.31
C GLU A 112 17.86 -2.53 13.52
N ASP A 113 16.90 -1.90 12.83
CA ASP A 113 16.57 -0.48 13.00
C ASP A 113 15.81 -0.22 14.33
N GLY A 114 15.40 -1.28 15.05
CA GLY A 114 14.86 -1.18 16.40
C GLY A 114 13.64 -2.09 16.64
N PRO A 115 13.23 -2.26 17.91
CA PRO A 115 12.18 -3.21 18.29
C PRO A 115 10.82 -2.90 17.64
N ASP A 116 10.51 -1.62 17.42
CA ASP A 116 9.27 -1.19 16.78
C ASP A 116 9.26 -1.55 15.28
N VAL A 117 10.41 -1.40 14.61
CA VAL A 117 10.58 -1.76 13.19
C VAL A 117 10.56 -3.29 13.03
N ALA A 118 11.23 -4.03 13.91
CA ALA A 118 11.19 -5.49 13.94
C ALA A 118 9.74 -6.00 14.05
N ARG A 119 8.97 -5.53 15.04
CA ARG A 119 7.55 -5.91 15.18
C ARG A 119 6.71 -5.52 13.97
N HIS A 120 7.01 -4.39 13.34
CA HIS A 120 6.30 -3.99 12.12
C HIS A 120 6.61 -4.96 10.96
N ILE A 121 7.88 -5.35 10.78
CA ILE A 121 8.29 -6.32 9.77
C ILE A 121 7.59 -7.65 10.01
N ASP A 122 7.53 -8.15 11.24
CA ASP A 122 6.80 -9.39 11.56
C ASP A 122 5.33 -9.31 11.13
N ARG A 123 4.66 -8.18 11.43
CA ARG A 123 3.28 -7.95 11.02
C ARG A 123 3.12 -7.85 9.50
N PHE A 124 4.08 -7.23 8.81
CA PHE A 124 4.08 -7.15 7.36
C PHE A 124 4.24 -8.55 6.73
N LEU A 125 5.20 -9.34 7.22
CA LEU A 125 5.43 -10.72 6.76
C LEU A 125 4.20 -11.60 6.98
N ALA A 126 3.53 -11.48 8.13
CA ALA A 126 2.27 -12.18 8.41
C ALA A 126 1.12 -11.74 7.48
N ALA A 127 1.16 -10.53 6.93
CA ALA A 127 0.16 -10.00 6.01
C ALA A 127 0.47 -10.28 4.52
N LEU A 128 1.64 -10.81 4.19
CA LEU A 128 2.03 -11.16 2.80
C LEU A 128 1.04 -12.06 2.08
N PRO A 129 0.42 -13.09 2.70
CA PRO A 129 -0.50 -13.99 1.98
C PRO A 129 -1.72 -13.29 1.36
N ARG A 130 -2.05 -12.08 1.81
CA ARG A 130 -3.16 -11.27 1.29
C ARG A 130 -2.71 -10.24 0.23
N LEU A 131 -1.41 -10.08 0.01
CA LEU A 131 -0.89 -9.24 -1.07
C LEU A 131 -0.79 -10.04 -2.37
N ASP A 132 -1.26 -9.45 -3.46
CA ASP A 132 -0.99 -9.94 -4.81
C ASP A 132 0.44 -9.64 -5.23
N ARG A 133 0.99 -8.50 -4.79
CA ARG A 133 2.32 -8.04 -5.17
C ARG A 133 2.96 -7.14 -4.12
N VAL A 134 4.27 -7.24 -3.99
CA VAL A 134 5.10 -6.26 -3.28
C VAL A 134 6.02 -5.57 -4.28
N VAL A 135 6.04 -4.23 -4.26
CA VAL A 135 6.96 -3.40 -5.04
C VAL A 135 8.08 -2.95 -4.11
N CYS A 136 9.32 -3.35 -4.41
CA CYS A 136 10.48 -2.92 -3.64
C CYS A 136 11.16 -1.71 -4.29
N SER A 137 11.64 -0.77 -3.46
CA SER A 137 12.40 0.41 -3.92
C SER A 137 13.71 0.06 -4.64
N ALA A 138 14.34 -1.06 -4.26
CA ALA A 138 15.59 -1.53 -4.83
C ALA A 138 15.72 -3.05 -4.71
N SER A 139 16.57 -3.65 -5.55
CA SER A 139 16.89 -5.08 -5.51
C SER A 139 17.41 -5.53 -4.15
N LEU A 140 18.26 -4.73 -3.48
CA LEU A 140 18.75 -5.03 -2.14
C LEU A 140 17.61 -5.19 -1.11
N VAL A 141 16.57 -4.36 -1.22
CA VAL A 141 15.40 -4.42 -0.33
C VAL A 141 14.57 -5.65 -0.64
N ARG A 142 14.36 -5.97 -1.92
CA ARG A 142 13.71 -7.23 -2.34
C ARG A 142 14.46 -8.43 -1.77
N ASP A 143 15.76 -8.52 -2.01
CA ASP A 143 16.56 -9.69 -1.65
C ASP A 143 16.54 -9.91 -0.13
N ARG A 144 16.61 -8.81 0.63
CA ARG A 144 16.42 -8.84 2.07
C ARG A 144 15.03 -9.32 2.48
N LEU A 145 13.97 -8.77 1.88
CA LEU A 145 12.61 -9.18 2.18
C LEU A 145 12.35 -10.66 1.85
N VAL A 146 12.94 -11.16 0.75
CA VAL A 146 12.91 -12.58 0.37
C VAL A 146 13.66 -13.44 1.39
N SER A 147 14.79 -12.96 1.93
CA SER A 147 15.52 -13.71 2.97
C SER A 147 14.75 -13.85 4.29
N TRP A 148 13.84 -12.91 4.59
CA TRP A 148 12.98 -12.96 5.78
C TRP A 148 11.68 -13.74 5.55
N ALA A 149 11.13 -13.64 4.35
CA ALA A 149 9.88 -14.29 4.01
C ALA A 149 10.10 -15.78 3.74
N ARG A 150 9.22 -16.64 4.26
CA ARG A 150 8.98 -17.93 3.61
C ARG A 150 8.32 -17.63 2.25
N PRO A 151 8.80 -18.16 1.12
CA PRO A 151 8.56 -17.57 -0.21
C PRO A 151 7.06 -17.49 -0.57
N PRO A 152 6.52 -16.28 -0.85
CA PRO A 152 5.18 -16.10 -1.41
C PRO A 152 5.17 -16.26 -2.95
N ARG A 153 3.95 -16.29 -3.52
CA ARG A 153 3.69 -16.70 -4.91
C ARG A 153 4.21 -15.75 -6.01
N SER A 154 4.44 -14.45 -5.76
CA SER A 154 5.04 -13.55 -6.77
C SER A 154 5.64 -12.27 -6.18
N TRP A 155 6.79 -11.84 -6.71
CA TRP A 155 7.53 -10.61 -6.32
C TRP A 155 7.81 -9.74 -7.56
N SER A 156 7.91 -8.42 -7.42
CA SER A 156 8.34 -7.52 -8.49
C SER A 156 9.24 -6.41 -7.93
N VAL A 157 10.23 -5.97 -8.71
CA VAL A 157 11.14 -4.86 -8.34
C VAL A 157 10.85 -3.69 -9.26
N SER A 158 10.88 -2.47 -8.73
CA SER A 158 11.03 -1.30 -9.58
C SER A 158 12.30 -1.44 -10.42
N PRO A 159 12.27 -1.17 -11.74
CA PRO A 159 13.45 -1.35 -12.57
C PRO A 159 14.64 -0.56 -12.02
N ASP A 160 15.74 -1.27 -11.75
CA ASP A 160 17.00 -0.66 -11.37
C ASP A 160 17.62 -0.02 -12.63
N ARG A 161 17.69 1.32 -12.65
CA ARG A 161 18.33 2.05 -13.76
C ARG A 161 19.81 1.68 -13.96
N ARG A 162 20.46 0.96 -13.04
CA ARG A 162 21.86 0.52 -13.20
C ARG A 162 22.04 -0.68 -14.13
N ARG A 163 20.98 -1.33 -14.61
CA ARG A 163 21.08 -2.49 -15.52
C ARG A 163 20.52 -2.26 -16.92
N ASP A 164 20.17 -1.03 -17.27
CA ASP A 164 19.77 -0.70 -18.64
C ASP A 164 20.88 0.12 -19.33
N PRO A 165 21.76 -0.51 -20.13
CA PRO A 165 22.78 0.21 -20.88
C PRO A 165 22.21 1.18 -21.93
N ALA A 166 20.89 1.14 -22.18
CA ALA A 166 20.23 1.95 -23.22
C ALA A 166 19.65 3.29 -22.72
N LEU A 167 19.70 3.60 -21.42
CA LEU A 167 19.14 4.85 -20.89
C LEU A 167 20.24 5.83 -20.48
N PRO A 168 20.59 6.82 -21.33
CA PRO A 168 21.57 7.84 -20.95
C PRO A 168 21.05 8.64 -19.75
N CYS A 169 21.89 8.71 -18.71
CA CYS A 169 21.69 9.55 -17.56
C CYS A 169 21.65 11.01 -18.02
N ARG A 170 20.46 11.61 -18.16
CA ARG A 170 20.35 13.06 -18.38
C ARG A 170 20.78 13.74 -17.08
N ARG A 171 21.94 14.39 -17.11
CA ARG A 171 22.38 15.34 -16.08
C ARG A 171 21.57 16.62 -16.17
#